data_AF-A0A6V7L1T3-F1
#
_entry.id   AF-A0A6V7L1T3-F1
#
_cell.length_a   1.000
_cell.length_b   1.000
_cell.length_c   1.000
_cell.angle_alpha   90.00
_cell.angle_beta   90.00
_cell.angle_gamma   90.00
#
_symmetry.space_group_name_H-M   'P 1'
#
loop_
_entity.id
_entity.type
_entity.pdbx_description
1 polymer ?
#
loop_
_entity_poly.entity_id
_entity_poly.type
_entity_poly.pdbx_seq_one_letter_code
_entity_poly.pdbx_strand_id
1 'polypeptide(L)'
;ERETERKETALTSLKPTKESSLDVSSSADIASAFNHVITDRKRKLDDLYRDPKKKKRKTQDSEFYIPYTAADRHTEEGLAVNNFTSAVDNATLDLTADNEDSRRLQTQIKKWDRKKKKMITVNSNSKVGKIRTEAGNWIPATYKTNRYEQWKEKSKIDAQDSDDDNEQDKERWKSLKTAGNTHWARHNQKLKEKLKGRNELKTPEQVLKQRKIQEKKQNRGKKKKGGGKRKSR
;
A
#
# COMPACT_ATOMS: atom_id res chain seq x y z
N GLU A 1 62.48 51.21 -41.48
CA GLU A 1 61.65 51.97 -40.52
C GLU A 1 60.49 51.17 -39.90
N ARG A 2 59.72 50.33 -40.62
CA ARG A 2 58.63 49.54 -39.99
C ARG A 2 59.00 48.19 -39.33
N GLU A 3 60.23 47.69 -39.49
CA GLU A 3 60.67 46.43 -38.85
C GLU A 3 61.57 46.63 -37.62
N THR A 4 62.15 47.82 -37.46
CA THR A 4 62.93 48.20 -36.27
C THR A 4 62.02 48.66 -35.13
N GLU A 5 60.93 49.36 -35.45
CA GLU A 5 59.94 49.80 -34.46
C GLU A 5 59.16 48.63 -33.84
N ARG A 6 58.92 47.54 -34.57
CA ARG A 6 58.27 46.33 -34.02
C ARG A 6 59.14 45.56 -33.03
N LYS A 7 60.47 45.67 -33.13
CA LYS A 7 61.41 45.04 -32.20
C LYS A 7 61.60 45.86 -30.92
N GLU A 8 61.47 47.19 -31.00
CA GLU A 8 61.57 48.07 -29.84
C GLU A 8 60.28 48.09 -28.99
N THR A 9 59.11 47.87 -29.61
CA THR A 9 57.83 47.69 -28.88
C THR A 9 57.66 46.31 -28.24
N ALA A 10 58.59 45.37 -28.46
CA ALA A 10 58.56 44.03 -27.86
C ALA A 10 59.49 43.88 -26.63
N LEU A 11 60.38 44.85 -26.38
CA LEU A 11 61.29 44.87 -25.24
C LEU A 11 60.81 45.71 -24.05
N THR A 12 59.62 46.32 -24.14
CA THR A 12 59.07 47.24 -23.13
C THR A 12 57.88 46.65 -22.34
N SER A 13 57.79 45.33 -22.20
CA SER A 13 56.80 44.72 -21.30
C SER A 13 57.21 43.36 -20.72
N LEU A 14 58.34 43.30 -20.02
CA LEU A 14 58.63 42.21 -19.09
C LEU A 14 58.91 42.81 -17.71
N LYS A 15 57.83 43.05 -16.97
CA LYS A 15 57.89 43.34 -15.54
C LYS A 15 58.47 42.10 -14.83
N PRO A 16 59.38 42.26 -13.85
CA PRO A 16 59.87 41.12 -13.09
C PRO A 16 58.71 40.44 -12.38
N THR A 17 58.46 39.17 -12.71
CA THR A 17 57.57 38.31 -11.96
C THR A 17 58.18 38.08 -10.59
N LYS A 18 57.42 38.45 -9.55
CA LYS A 18 57.61 38.11 -8.13
C LYS A 18 58.60 36.95 -7.94
N GLU A 19 59.75 37.23 -7.33
CA GLU A 19 60.60 36.16 -6.82
C GLU A 19 59.75 35.31 -5.86
N SER A 20 59.59 34.04 -6.21
CA SER A 20 58.95 33.09 -5.33
C SER A 20 59.86 32.90 -4.12
N SER A 21 59.44 33.40 -2.95
CA SER A 21 60.05 33.05 -1.67
C SER A 21 59.72 31.59 -1.36
N LEU A 22 60.46 30.68 -1.99
CA LEU A 22 60.48 29.27 -1.61
C LEU A 22 61.79 29.04 -0.88
N ASP A 23 61.71 28.38 0.26
CA ASP A 23 62.89 28.01 1.02
C ASP A 23 63.80 27.14 0.14
N VAL A 24 65.09 27.50 0.10
CA VAL A 24 66.09 26.72 -0.63
C VAL A 24 66.17 25.34 0.03
N SER A 25 65.93 24.28 -0.75
CA SER A 25 65.96 22.93 -0.22
C SER A 25 67.34 22.60 0.35
N SER A 26 67.36 21.95 1.52
CA SER A 26 68.61 21.55 2.16
C SER A 26 69.33 20.50 1.32
N SER A 27 70.66 20.47 1.38
CA SER A 27 71.47 19.47 0.70
C SER A 27 71.05 18.03 1.05
N ALA A 28 70.51 17.81 2.26
CA ALA A 28 70.00 16.52 2.68
C ALA A 28 68.70 16.13 1.94
N ASP A 29 67.82 17.09 1.67
CA ASP A 29 66.56 16.87 0.96
C ASP A 29 66.82 16.52 -0.51
N ILE A 30 67.80 17.22 -1.11
CA ILE A 30 68.26 16.96 -2.48
C ILE A 30 68.85 15.55 -2.57
N ALA A 31 69.73 15.16 -1.63
CA ALA A 31 70.31 13.82 -1.62
C ALA A 31 69.25 12.73 -1.43
N SER A 32 68.27 12.94 -0.53
CA SER A 32 67.16 12.01 -0.30
C SER A 32 66.33 11.77 -1.56
N ALA A 33 66.03 12.84 -2.32
CA ALA A 33 65.23 12.74 -3.54
C ALA A 33 65.89 11.89 -4.64
N PHE A 34 67.22 11.96 -4.78
CA PHE A 34 67.96 11.26 -5.84
C PHE A 34 68.55 9.91 -5.42
N ASN A 35 68.43 9.51 -4.14
CA ASN A 35 68.91 8.21 -3.66
C ASN A 35 68.15 7.02 -4.27
N HIS A 36 66.90 7.19 -4.68
CA HIS A 36 66.08 6.12 -5.26
C HIS A 36 65.98 6.24 -6.78
N VAL A 37 66.96 5.67 -7.48
CA VAL A 37 66.91 5.55 -8.93
C VAL A 37 65.93 4.43 -9.30
N ILE A 38 64.73 4.81 -9.76
CA ILE A 38 63.74 3.87 -10.30
C ILE A 38 64.28 3.35 -11.64
N THR A 39 65.08 2.28 -11.58
CA THR A 39 65.41 1.50 -12.77
C THR A 39 64.23 0.59 -13.09
N ASP A 40 63.88 0.48 -14.37
CA ASP A 40 62.86 -0.47 -14.79
C ASP A 40 63.22 -1.87 -14.29
N ARG A 41 62.28 -2.52 -13.62
CA ARG A 41 62.43 -3.87 -13.09
C ARG A 41 62.94 -4.78 -14.20
N LYS A 42 64.11 -5.41 -13.99
CA LYS A 42 64.69 -6.36 -14.95
C LYS A 42 63.63 -7.40 -15.36
N ARG A 43 63.28 -7.43 -16.65
CA ARG A 43 62.33 -8.40 -17.19
C ARG A 43 62.90 -9.81 -16.96
N LYS A 44 62.08 -10.74 -16.48
CA LYS A 44 62.49 -12.14 -16.32
C LYS A 44 62.70 -12.73 -17.72
N LEU A 45 63.88 -13.32 -17.98
CA LEU A 45 64.19 -13.95 -19.28
C LEU A 45 63.19 -15.04 -19.67
N ASP A 46 62.60 -15.72 -18.67
CA ASP A 46 61.55 -16.72 -18.86
C ASP A 46 60.29 -16.18 -19.56
N ASP A 47 59.98 -14.89 -19.36
CA ASP A 47 58.82 -14.23 -20.00
C ASP A 47 59.08 -13.86 -21.47
N LEU A 48 60.34 -13.91 -21.94
CA LEU A 48 60.69 -13.68 -23.36
C LEU A 48 60.44 -14.92 -24.23
N TYR A 49 60.57 -16.12 -23.66
CA TYR A 49 60.33 -17.39 -24.35
C TYR A 49 58.91 -17.93 -24.10
N ARG A 50 58.16 -17.28 -23.21
CA ARG A 50 56.78 -17.64 -22.95
C ARG A 50 55.90 -17.12 -24.07
N ASP A 51 55.30 -18.03 -24.83
CA ASP A 51 54.28 -17.69 -25.81
C ASP A 51 53.20 -16.82 -25.13
N PRO A 52 52.90 -15.62 -25.64
CA PRO A 52 51.91 -14.77 -25.05
C PRO A 52 50.59 -15.54 -25.07
N LYS A 53 50.10 -15.96 -23.89
CA LYS A 53 48.79 -16.59 -23.77
C LYS A 53 47.80 -15.66 -24.46
N LYS A 54 47.33 -16.06 -25.64
CA LYS A 54 46.41 -15.29 -26.46
C LYS A 54 45.20 -15.00 -25.57
N LYS A 55 45.07 -13.75 -25.12
CA LYS A 55 43.87 -13.30 -24.40
C LYS A 55 42.72 -13.63 -25.33
N LYS A 56 41.82 -14.53 -24.91
CA LYS A 56 40.65 -14.91 -25.71
C LYS A 56 39.94 -13.60 -26.06
N ARG A 57 39.91 -13.27 -27.35
CA ARG A 57 39.18 -12.08 -27.82
C ARG A 57 37.73 -12.33 -27.41
N LYS A 58 37.12 -11.36 -26.72
CA LYS A 58 35.69 -11.43 -26.43
C LYS A 58 34.99 -11.53 -27.79
N THR A 59 34.40 -12.68 -28.09
CA THR A 59 33.61 -12.93 -29.30
C THR A 59 32.22 -12.33 -29.22
N GLN A 60 31.92 -11.64 -28.13
CA GLN A 60 30.65 -10.98 -27.86
C GLN A 60 30.76 -9.52 -28.26
N ASP A 61 29.83 -9.10 -29.09
CA ASP A 61 29.69 -7.72 -29.53
C ASP A 61 29.21 -6.86 -28.37
N SER A 62 29.92 -5.77 -28.05
CA SER A 62 29.57 -4.88 -26.94
C SER A 62 28.24 -4.14 -27.16
N GLU A 63 27.83 -3.96 -28.41
CA GLU A 63 26.62 -3.18 -28.74
C GLU A 63 25.34 -4.03 -28.72
N PHE A 64 25.46 -5.35 -29.01
CA PHE A 64 24.30 -6.24 -29.17
C PHE A 64 24.25 -7.40 -28.18
N TYR A 65 25.29 -7.62 -27.38
CA TYR A 65 25.29 -8.68 -26.38
C TYR A 65 24.57 -8.25 -25.09
N ILE A 66 23.43 -8.88 -24.82
CA ILE A 66 22.70 -8.74 -23.55
C ILE A 66 23.18 -9.87 -22.62
N PRO A 67 23.87 -9.56 -21.50
CA PRO A 67 24.32 -10.58 -20.56
C PRO A 67 23.12 -11.23 -19.85
N TYR A 68 23.27 -12.51 -19.51
CA TYR A 68 22.25 -13.28 -18.76
C TYR A 68 21.95 -12.69 -17.37
N THR A 69 22.94 -12.03 -16.76
CA THR A 69 22.80 -11.39 -15.46
C THR A 69 23.07 -9.90 -15.56
N ALA A 70 22.43 -9.13 -14.69
CA ALA A 70 22.77 -7.71 -14.50
C ALA A 70 24.26 -7.55 -14.17
N ALA A 71 24.85 -6.44 -14.63
CA ALA A 71 26.25 -6.12 -14.38
C ALA A 71 26.58 -6.03 -12.89
N ASP A 72 25.60 -5.61 -12.08
CA ASP A 72 25.77 -5.31 -10.66
C ASP A 72 25.04 -6.32 -9.74
N ARG A 73 24.76 -7.52 -10.25
CA ARG A 73 23.98 -8.55 -9.52
C ARG A 73 24.50 -8.81 -8.11
N HIS A 74 25.82 -8.82 -7.93
CA HIS A 74 26.45 -9.16 -6.65
C HIS A 74 26.34 -8.05 -5.60
N THR A 75 26.34 -6.79 -6.00
CA THR A 75 26.15 -5.69 -5.05
C THR A 75 24.67 -5.55 -4.70
N GLU A 76 23.77 -5.74 -5.67
CA GLU A 76 22.33 -5.78 -5.43
C GLU A 76 21.96 -6.91 -4.46
N GLU A 77 22.56 -8.09 -4.62
CA GLU A 77 22.35 -9.24 -3.73
C GLU A 77 22.90 -8.98 -2.31
N GLY A 78 23.99 -8.23 -2.18
CA GLY A 78 24.58 -7.82 -0.90
C GLY A 78 23.84 -6.67 -0.20
N LEU A 79 23.19 -5.79 -0.96
CA LEU A 79 22.36 -4.68 -0.46
C LEU A 79 20.89 -5.08 -0.31
N ALA A 80 20.48 -6.22 -0.85
CA ALA A 80 19.15 -6.75 -0.68
C ALA A 80 18.88 -6.96 0.81
N VAL A 81 17.79 -6.35 1.29
CA VAL A 81 17.26 -6.63 2.62
C VAL A 81 16.66 -8.04 2.57
N ASN A 82 17.52 -9.03 2.72
CA ASN A 82 17.16 -10.44 2.74
C ASN A 82 16.41 -10.72 4.04
N ASN A 83 15.10 -10.57 4.02
CA ASN A 83 14.27 -11.07 5.10
C ASN A 83 14.27 -12.60 4.96
N PHE A 84 15.01 -13.30 5.83
CA PHE A 84 15.09 -14.77 5.83
C PHE A 84 13.70 -15.41 5.76
N THR A 85 12.70 -14.79 6.38
CA THR A 85 11.32 -15.29 6.30
C THR A 85 10.77 -15.26 4.88
N SER A 86 11.03 -14.22 4.09
CA SER A 86 10.60 -14.15 2.69
C SER A 86 11.32 -15.15 1.80
N ALA A 87 12.61 -15.41 2.05
CA ALA A 87 13.36 -16.46 1.35
C ALA A 87 12.83 -17.86 1.70
N VAL A 88 12.51 -18.11 2.97
CA VAL A 88 11.88 -19.35 3.44
C VAL A 88 10.49 -19.51 2.81
N ASP A 89 9.65 -18.48 2.86
CA ASP A 89 8.30 -18.51 2.27
C ASP A 89 8.37 -18.86 0.77
N ASN A 90 9.32 -18.28 0.03
CA ASN A 90 9.53 -18.58 -1.39
C ASN A 90 10.09 -19.99 -1.64
N ALA A 91 10.83 -20.56 -0.68
CA ALA A 91 11.40 -21.90 -0.78
C ALA A 91 10.46 -23.00 -0.27
N THR A 92 9.34 -22.65 0.40
CA THR A 92 8.34 -23.63 0.83
C THR A 92 7.57 -24.18 -0.35
N LEU A 93 7.63 -25.50 -0.53
CA LEU A 93 6.86 -26.24 -1.53
C LEU A 93 5.61 -26.78 -0.87
N ASP A 94 4.44 -26.24 -1.23
CA ASP A 94 3.15 -26.72 -0.76
C ASP A 94 2.60 -27.82 -1.69
N LEU A 95 2.57 -29.05 -1.18
CA LEU A 95 2.08 -30.26 -1.88
C LEU A 95 0.54 -30.40 -1.84
N THR A 96 -0.18 -29.50 -1.18
CA THR A 96 -1.64 -29.64 -0.98
C THR A 96 -2.49 -29.30 -2.21
N ALA A 97 -1.89 -28.71 -3.25
CA ALA A 97 -2.59 -28.22 -4.43
C ALA A 97 -2.42 -29.10 -5.68
N ASP A 98 -2.79 -30.39 -5.59
CA ASP A 98 -2.73 -31.34 -6.72
C ASP A 98 -3.83 -31.12 -7.78
N ASN A 99 -4.73 -30.16 -7.56
CA ASN A 99 -5.79 -29.80 -8.50
C ASN A 99 -5.58 -28.37 -9.01
N GLU A 100 -5.93 -28.11 -10.28
CA GLU A 100 -5.77 -26.77 -10.87
C GLU A 100 -6.58 -25.71 -10.10
N ASP A 101 -7.78 -26.06 -9.66
CA ASP A 101 -8.65 -25.15 -8.91
C ASP A 101 -8.12 -24.83 -7.51
N SER A 102 -7.52 -25.81 -6.81
CA SER A 102 -6.91 -25.54 -5.49
C SER A 102 -5.67 -24.66 -5.62
N ARG A 103 -4.86 -24.84 -6.66
CA ARG A 103 -3.73 -23.96 -6.99
C ARG A 103 -4.18 -22.52 -7.31
N ARG A 104 -5.27 -22.36 -8.06
CA ARG A 104 -5.86 -21.03 -8.34
C ARG A 104 -6.37 -20.35 -7.07
N LEU A 105 -6.91 -21.08 -6.11
CA LEU A 105 -7.40 -20.53 -4.84
C LEU A 105 -6.25 -20.14 -3.89
N GLN A 106 -5.14 -20.88 -3.92
CA GLN A 106 -3.97 -20.63 -3.07
C GLN A 106 -3.16 -19.40 -3.55
N THR A 107 -3.03 -19.23 -4.88
CA THR A 107 -2.34 -18.08 -5.49
C THR A 107 -3.11 -16.76 -5.39
N GLN A 108 -4.40 -16.81 -5.03
CA GLN A 108 -5.23 -15.63 -4.84
C GLN A 108 -4.86 -14.89 -3.56
N ILE A 109 -4.29 -13.69 -3.72
CA ILE A 109 -3.96 -12.80 -2.60
C ILE A 109 -5.25 -12.34 -1.91
N LYS A 110 -5.46 -12.76 -0.66
CA LYS A 110 -6.59 -12.33 0.18
C LYS A 110 -6.16 -11.20 1.10
N LYS A 111 -6.97 -10.14 1.16
CA LYS A 111 -6.77 -8.99 2.04
C LYS A 111 -7.97 -8.83 2.96
N TRP A 112 -7.72 -8.48 4.21
CA TRP A 112 -8.77 -8.12 5.16
C TRP A 112 -9.39 -6.77 4.78
N ASP A 113 -10.68 -6.76 4.42
CA ASP A 113 -11.45 -5.52 4.28
C ASP A 113 -11.84 -5.02 5.66
N ARG A 114 -11.21 -3.94 6.13
CA ARG A 114 -11.47 -3.34 7.46
C ARG A 114 -12.92 -2.90 7.64
N LYS A 115 -13.62 -2.51 6.56
CA LYS A 115 -15.01 -2.06 6.62
C LYS A 115 -15.98 -3.23 6.70
N LYS A 116 -15.79 -4.22 5.83
CA LYS A 116 -16.65 -5.42 5.77
C LYS A 116 -16.26 -6.51 6.78
N LYS A 117 -15.11 -6.37 7.45
CA LYS A 117 -14.54 -7.32 8.42
C LYS A 117 -14.55 -8.76 7.90
N LYS A 118 -14.13 -8.94 6.65
CA LYS A 118 -14.01 -10.24 5.99
C LYS A 118 -12.80 -10.24 5.05
N MET A 119 -12.25 -11.43 4.79
CA MET A 119 -11.22 -11.62 3.76
C MET A 119 -11.85 -11.43 2.38
N ILE A 120 -11.22 -10.61 1.55
CA ILE A 120 -11.61 -10.37 0.16
C ILE A 120 -10.41 -10.67 -0.73
N THR A 121 -10.63 -11.41 -1.81
CA THR A 121 -9.61 -11.64 -2.82
C THR A 121 -9.31 -10.33 -3.56
N VAL A 122 -8.05 -9.90 -3.52
CA VAL A 122 -7.53 -8.78 -4.30
C VAL A 122 -7.13 -9.32 -5.66
N ASN A 123 -8.09 -9.39 -6.56
CA ASN A 123 -7.82 -9.74 -7.94
C ASN A 123 -7.17 -8.52 -8.63
N SER A 124 -5.92 -8.64 -9.10
CA SER A 124 -5.20 -7.60 -9.84
C SER A 124 -5.66 -7.46 -11.30
N ASN A 125 -6.56 -8.34 -11.76
CA ASN A 125 -7.02 -8.37 -13.14
C ASN A 125 -7.98 -7.19 -13.44
N SER A 126 -7.76 -6.47 -14.55
CA SER A 126 -8.65 -5.41 -15.09
C SER A 126 -10.09 -5.89 -15.42
N LYS A 127 -10.35 -7.20 -15.28
CA LYS A 127 -11.63 -7.87 -15.49
C LYS A 127 -12.52 -7.90 -14.24
N VAL A 128 -12.01 -7.45 -13.09
CA VAL A 128 -12.76 -7.41 -11.83
C VAL A 128 -13.93 -6.44 -11.95
N GLY A 129 -15.14 -6.95 -11.70
CA GLY A 129 -16.35 -6.17 -11.83
C GLY A 129 -16.75 -5.91 -13.30
N LYS A 130 -16.40 -6.80 -14.23
CA LYS A 130 -16.95 -6.84 -15.59
C LYS A 130 -17.60 -8.20 -15.83
N ILE A 131 -18.71 -8.22 -16.54
CA ILE A 131 -19.46 -9.42 -16.93
C ILE A 131 -19.37 -9.53 -18.44
N ARG A 132 -19.17 -10.75 -18.94
CA ARG A 132 -19.23 -11.04 -20.38
C ARG A 132 -20.69 -11.18 -20.78
N THR A 133 -21.12 -10.37 -21.73
CA THR A 133 -22.46 -10.48 -22.33
C THR A 133 -22.52 -11.66 -23.29
N GLU A 134 -23.74 -12.06 -23.66
CA GLU A 134 -24.01 -13.11 -24.65
C GLU A 134 -23.33 -12.80 -26.01
N ALA A 135 -23.23 -11.51 -26.36
CA ALA A 135 -22.49 -11.03 -27.54
C ALA A 135 -20.95 -11.01 -27.35
N GLY A 136 -20.43 -11.52 -26.23
CA GLY A 136 -19.00 -11.62 -25.94
C GLY A 136 -18.33 -10.34 -25.41
N ASN A 137 -19.06 -9.21 -25.36
CA ASN A 137 -18.54 -7.92 -24.90
C ASN A 137 -18.49 -7.84 -23.36
N TRP A 138 -17.43 -7.21 -22.84
CA TRP A 138 -17.25 -6.97 -21.41
C TRP A 138 -17.96 -5.68 -20.99
N ILE A 139 -19.00 -5.81 -20.18
CA ILE A 139 -19.74 -4.68 -19.60
C ILE A 139 -19.42 -4.61 -18.11
N PRO A 140 -19.26 -3.41 -17.52
CA PRO A 140 -19.06 -3.31 -16.08
C PRO A 140 -20.27 -3.91 -15.33
N ALA A 141 -19.98 -4.71 -14.31
CA ALA A 141 -20.95 -5.34 -13.42
C ALA A 141 -21.82 -4.32 -12.68
N THR A 142 -21.48 -3.02 -12.73
CA THR A 142 -22.35 -1.93 -12.25
C THR A 142 -23.71 -1.92 -12.93
N TYR A 143 -23.83 -2.36 -14.20
CA TYR A 143 -25.14 -2.49 -14.85
C TYR A 143 -25.99 -3.61 -14.22
N LYS A 144 -25.35 -4.68 -13.73
CA LYS A 144 -26.00 -5.75 -12.97
C LYS A 144 -25.79 -5.51 -11.47
N THR A 145 -26.42 -4.47 -10.92
CA THR A 145 -26.17 -4.05 -9.52
C THR A 145 -26.48 -5.11 -8.45
N ASN A 146 -27.10 -6.25 -8.80
CA ASN A 146 -27.56 -7.32 -7.90
C ASN A 146 -28.23 -6.78 -6.62
N ARG A 147 -28.81 -5.59 -6.67
CA ARG A 147 -29.31 -4.89 -5.49
C ARG A 147 -30.53 -5.61 -4.92
N TYR A 148 -31.35 -6.17 -5.80
CA TYR A 148 -32.47 -7.03 -5.43
C TYR A 148 -31.98 -8.35 -4.83
N GLU A 149 -31.03 -9.05 -5.45
CA GLU A 149 -30.44 -10.29 -4.90
C GLU A 149 -29.82 -10.04 -3.52
N GLN A 150 -29.03 -8.97 -3.35
CA GLN A 150 -28.46 -8.61 -2.05
C GLN A 150 -29.53 -8.26 -1.01
N TRP A 151 -30.62 -7.58 -1.42
CA TRP A 151 -31.75 -7.33 -0.54
C TRP A 151 -32.49 -8.63 -0.19
N LYS A 152 -32.65 -9.54 -1.15
CA LYS A 152 -33.28 -10.86 -1.00
C LYS A 152 -32.49 -11.73 -0.03
N GLU A 153 -31.16 -11.85 -0.20
CA GLU A 153 -30.26 -12.57 0.71
C GLU A 153 -30.28 -11.97 2.13
N LYS A 154 -30.19 -10.64 2.25
CA LYS A 154 -30.22 -9.96 3.55
C LYS A 154 -31.56 -10.10 4.25
N SER A 155 -32.65 -10.13 3.49
CA SER A 155 -34.00 -10.27 4.02
C SER A 155 -34.39 -11.74 4.24
N LYS A 156 -33.57 -12.70 3.77
CA LYS A 156 -33.82 -14.16 3.84
C LYS A 156 -35.22 -14.57 3.37
N ILE A 157 -35.78 -13.87 2.38
CA ILE A 157 -37.16 -14.11 1.93
C ILE A 157 -37.27 -15.46 1.20
N ASP A 158 -36.24 -15.84 0.43
CA ASP A 158 -36.20 -17.09 -0.35
C ASP A 158 -36.20 -18.36 0.51
N ALA A 159 -35.50 -18.31 1.64
CA ALA A 159 -35.38 -19.45 2.55
C ALA A 159 -36.71 -19.79 3.24
N GLN A 160 -37.73 -18.95 3.10
CA GLN A 160 -39.06 -19.17 3.64
C GLN A 160 -40.09 -19.53 2.57
N ASP A 161 -39.76 -19.35 1.29
CA ASP A 161 -40.64 -19.66 0.15
C ASP A 161 -40.42 -21.11 -0.35
N SER A 162 -39.24 -21.69 -0.13
CA SER A 162 -38.93 -23.08 -0.50
C SER A 162 -39.32 -24.14 0.55
N ASP A 163 -39.96 -23.76 1.65
CA ASP A 163 -40.33 -24.68 2.76
C ASP A 163 -41.84 -24.69 3.06
N ASP A 164 -42.68 -24.19 2.16
CA ASP A 164 -44.13 -24.07 2.39
C ASP A 164 -44.96 -24.38 1.13
N ASP A 165 -44.94 -25.65 0.71
CA ASP A 165 -46.03 -26.29 -0.05
C ASP A 165 -47.26 -26.48 0.89
N ASN A 166 -47.76 -25.39 1.46
CA ASN A 166 -49.05 -25.38 2.16
C ASN A 166 -49.81 -24.09 1.88
N GLU A 167 -50.82 -24.23 1.03
CA GLU A 167 -51.58 -23.19 0.35
C GLU A 167 -52.60 -22.46 1.26
N GLN A 168 -52.26 -22.18 2.53
CA GLN A 168 -53.21 -21.63 3.49
C GLN A 168 -52.74 -20.39 4.28
N ASP A 169 -51.56 -19.83 4.03
CA ASP A 169 -51.03 -18.78 4.91
C ASP A 169 -50.41 -17.54 4.21
N LYS A 170 -51.14 -16.97 3.25
CA LYS A 170 -50.83 -15.66 2.64
C LYS A 170 -50.98 -14.45 3.60
N GLU A 171 -51.39 -14.67 4.86
CA GLU A 171 -51.52 -13.64 5.92
C GLU A 171 -50.24 -13.45 6.77
N ARG A 172 -49.15 -14.21 6.50
CA ARG A 172 -47.90 -14.13 7.28
C ARG A 172 -46.91 -13.06 6.81
N TRP A 173 -47.35 -11.99 6.14
CA TRP A 173 -46.57 -10.75 5.99
C TRP A 173 -46.42 -9.97 7.31
N LYS A 174 -46.45 -10.67 8.45
CA LYS A 174 -46.23 -10.13 9.78
C LYS A 174 -44.74 -9.82 9.93
N SER A 175 -44.37 -8.61 9.50
CA SER A 175 -43.23 -7.83 10.01
C SER A 175 -42.08 -8.69 10.54
N LEU A 176 -41.14 -9.08 9.68
CA LEU A 176 -39.87 -9.64 10.13
C LEU A 176 -39.26 -8.69 11.17
N LYS A 177 -39.42 -9.01 12.45
CA LYS A 177 -38.78 -8.28 13.55
C LYS A 177 -37.29 -8.58 13.44
N THR A 178 -36.60 -7.81 12.60
CA THR A 178 -35.18 -7.99 12.28
C THR A 178 -34.27 -7.75 13.50
N ALA A 179 -34.82 -7.13 14.55
CA ALA A 179 -34.19 -7.04 15.86
C ALA A 179 -34.76 -8.12 16.78
N GLY A 180 -33.95 -9.12 17.10
CA GLY A 180 -34.27 -10.05 18.19
C GLY A 180 -34.55 -9.26 19.48
N ASN A 181 -35.47 -9.74 20.31
CA ASN A 181 -35.78 -9.11 21.61
C ASN A 181 -34.69 -9.41 22.66
N THR A 182 -33.44 -9.32 22.25
CA THR A 182 -32.29 -9.50 23.12
C THR A 182 -31.84 -8.16 23.66
N HIS A 183 -31.32 -8.16 24.89
CA HIS A 183 -30.82 -6.94 25.53
C HIS A 183 -29.75 -6.23 24.67
N TRP A 184 -28.89 -7.00 24.01
CA TRP A 184 -27.83 -6.47 23.13
C TRP A 184 -28.39 -5.86 21.83
N ALA A 185 -29.42 -6.44 21.22
CA ALA A 185 -30.03 -5.88 20.01
C ALA A 185 -30.70 -4.54 20.30
N ARG A 186 -31.40 -4.44 21.45
CA ARG A 186 -32.01 -3.19 21.92
C ARG A 186 -30.96 -2.12 22.24
N HIS A 187 -29.84 -2.50 22.85
CA HIS A 187 -28.71 -1.58 23.10
C HIS A 187 -28.12 -1.04 21.80
N ASN A 188 -27.85 -1.90 20.81
CA ASN A 188 -27.28 -1.51 19.53
C ASN A 188 -28.26 -0.65 18.70
N GLN A 189 -29.55 -0.94 18.77
CA GLN A 189 -30.59 -0.12 18.16
C GLN A 189 -30.62 1.29 18.79
N LYS A 190 -30.57 1.38 20.13
CA LYS A 190 -30.52 2.66 20.85
C LYS A 190 -29.26 3.47 20.50
N LEU A 191 -28.11 2.82 20.29
CA LEU A 191 -26.90 3.51 19.81
C LEU A 191 -27.06 4.05 18.40
N LYS A 192 -27.62 3.26 17.47
CA LYS A 192 -27.89 3.70 16.09
C LYS A 192 -28.87 4.88 16.06
N GLU A 193 -29.92 4.86 16.87
CA GLU A 193 -30.89 5.95 16.98
C GLU A 193 -30.26 7.22 17.55
N LYS A 194 -29.32 7.11 18.51
CA LYS A 194 -28.56 8.25 19.05
C LYS A 194 -27.58 8.85 18.03
N LEU A 195 -26.98 8.00 17.20
CA LEU A 195 -26.04 8.41 16.15
C LEU A 195 -26.72 9.12 14.97
N LYS A 196 -28.03 8.89 14.76
CA LYS A 196 -28.77 9.40 13.59
C LYS A 196 -29.08 10.91 13.62
N GLY A 197 -28.38 11.67 14.47
CA GLY A 197 -28.56 13.11 14.62
C GLY A 197 -29.81 13.45 15.44
N ARG A 198 -29.70 14.45 16.31
CA ARG A 198 -30.88 15.02 16.95
C ARG A 198 -31.58 15.87 15.89
N ASN A 199 -32.74 15.41 15.42
CA ASN A 199 -33.60 16.24 14.58
C ASN A 199 -33.92 17.52 15.37
N GLU A 200 -33.43 18.66 14.89
CA GLU A 200 -33.61 19.97 15.53
C GLU A 200 -35.09 20.34 15.65
N LEU A 201 -35.91 19.82 14.72
CA LEU A 201 -37.36 19.91 14.74
C LEU A 201 -37.99 18.60 15.20
N LYS A 202 -38.89 18.72 16.18
CA LYS A 202 -39.68 17.59 16.69
C LYS A 202 -40.77 17.22 15.68
N THR A 203 -40.97 15.93 15.45
CA THR A 203 -42.09 15.46 14.62
C THR A 203 -43.43 15.73 15.33
N PRO A 204 -44.54 15.93 14.59
CA PRO A 204 -45.86 16.17 15.18
C PRO A 204 -46.27 15.09 16.19
N GLU A 205 -45.96 13.83 15.91
CA GLU A 205 -46.19 12.71 16.84
C GLU A 205 -45.40 12.83 18.14
N GLN A 206 -44.15 13.28 18.08
CA GLN A 206 -43.33 13.51 19.27
C GLN A 206 -43.89 14.65 20.12
N VAL A 207 -44.40 15.72 19.48
CA VAL A 207 -45.07 16.83 20.16
C VAL A 207 -46.34 16.35 20.87
N LEU A 208 -47.20 15.58 20.19
CA LEU A 208 -48.40 14.98 20.79
C LEU A 208 -48.06 14.05 21.96
N LYS A 209 -47.04 13.20 21.81
CA LYS A 209 -46.58 12.30 22.88
C LYS A 209 -46.04 13.08 24.07
N GLN A 210 -45.25 14.13 23.85
CA GLN A 210 -44.78 15.02 24.90
C GLN A 210 -45.94 15.70 25.63
N ARG A 211 -46.94 16.20 24.89
CA ARG A 211 -48.15 16.82 25.46
C ARG A 211 -48.91 15.83 26.36
N LYS A 212 -49.15 14.59 25.90
CA LYS A 212 -49.77 13.52 26.71
C LYS A 212 -48.97 13.18 27.97
N ILE A 213 -47.63 13.13 27.87
CA ILE A 213 -46.76 12.86 29.03
C ILE A 213 -46.81 14.02 30.03
N GLN A 214 -46.78 15.26 29.54
CA GLN A 214 -46.90 16.46 30.38
C GLN A 214 -48.25 16.51 31.10
N GLU A 215 -49.34 16.25 30.39
CA GLU A 215 -50.70 16.16 30.98
C GLU A 215 -50.76 15.11 32.08
N LYS A 216 -50.23 13.90 31.84
CA LYS A 216 -50.18 12.83 32.85
C LYS A 216 -49.33 13.21 34.07
N LYS A 217 -48.22 13.93 33.88
CA LYS A 217 -47.38 14.45 34.97
C LYS A 217 -48.12 15.52 35.79
N GLN A 218 -48.82 16.43 35.12
CA GLN A 218 -49.62 17.46 35.80
C GLN A 218 -50.77 16.84 36.60
N ASN A 219 -51.48 15.86 36.05
CA ASN A 219 -52.53 15.14 36.77
C ASN A 219 -52.00 14.35 37.97
N ARG A 220 -50.80 13.77 37.87
CA ARG A 220 -50.11 13.12 39.00
C ARG A 220 -49.64 14.12 40.06
N GLY A 221 -49.16 15.30 39.66
CA GLY A 221 -48.75 16.37 40.57
C GLY A 221 -49.92 16.99 41.33
N LYS A 222 -51.08 17.16 40.67
CA LYS A 222 -52.32 17.65 41.30
C LYS A 222 -52.86 16.69 42.37
N LYS A 223 -52.74 15.36 42.17
CA LYS A 223 -53.18 14.36 43.17
C LYS A 223 -52.34 14.33 44.46
N LYS A 224 -51.15 14.94 44.51
CA LYS A 224 -50.28 14.93 45.71
C LYS A 224 -50.39 16.18 46.61
N LYS A 225 -51.12 17.24 46.22
CA LYS A 225 -51.27 18.46 47.04
C LYS A 225 -52.45 18.45 48.04
N GLY A 226 -53.14 17.32 48.19
CA GLY A 226 -54.37 17.20 48.98
C GLY A 226 -54.28 16.44 50.30
N GLY A 227 -53.10 16.31 50.93
CA GLY A 227 -52.98 15.52 52.17
C GLY A 227 -51.84 15.98 53.06
N GLY A 228 -52.11 16.97 53.92
CA GLY A 228 -51.10 17.46 54.86
C GLY A 228 -51.57 18.61 55.75
N LYS A 229 -52.84 18.62 56.21
CA LYS A 229 -53.26 19.52 57.28
C LYS A 229 -52.98 18.83 58.61
N ARG A 230 -51.76 19.01 59.12
CA ARG A 230 -51.39 18.62 60.50
C ARG A 230 -52.26 19.45 61.44
N LYS A 231 -53.26 18.83 62.08
CA LYS A 231 -53.96 19.44 63.21
C LYS A 231 -52.95 19.50 64.37
N SER A 232 -52.61 20.71 64.80
CA SER A 232 -52.02 20.91 66.12
C SER A 232 -53.15 20.91 67.15
N ARG A 233 -52.99 20.14 68.22
CA ARG A 233 -53.53 20.34 69.56
C ARG A 233 -52.73 19.45 70.50
#